data_AF-A0A0H3AWA5-F1
#
_entry.id   AF-A0A0H3AWA5-F1
#
_cell.length_a   1.000
_cell.length_b   1.000
_cell.length_c   1.000
_cell.angle_alpha   90.00
_cell.angle_beta   90.00
_cell.angle_gamma   90.00
#
_symmetry.space_group_name_H-M   'P 1'
#
loop_
_entity.id
_entity.type
_entity.pdbx_description
1 polymer ?
#
loop_
_entity_poly.entity_id
_entity_poly.type
_entity_poly.pdbx_seq_one_letter_code
_entity_poly.pdbx_strand_id
1 'polypeptide(L)' 'MCKDGALTGKVCFVYDKILPQIGVMVNEHVYIFRGKPNIIHQSYLFYCLNIAIKSN' A
#
# COMPACT_ATOMS: atom_id res chain seq x y z
N MET A 1 1.29 1.51 -3.58
CA MET A 1 0.75 2.71 -4.26
C MET A 1 1.60 2.97 -5.48
N CYS A 2 1.02 3.20 -6.65
CA CYS A 2 1.79 3.59 -7.84
C CYS A 2 2.32 5.02 -7.67
N LYS A 3 3.64 5.18 -7.77
CA LYS A 3 4.34 6.46 -7.58
C LYS A 3 4.14 7.41 -8.76
N ASP A 4 4.20 6.86 -9.97
CA ASP A 4 4.19 7.59 -11.23
C ASP A 4 3.59 6.76 -12.37
N GLY A 5 3.27 7.41 -13.50
CA GLY A 5 2.66 6.80 -14.68
C GLY A 5 1.13 6.84 -14.72
N ALA A 6 0.51 6.04 -15.58
CA ALA A 6 -0.94 6.06 -15.83
C ALA A 6 -1.79 5.68 -14.60
N LEU A 7 -1.22 4.96 -13.64
CA LEU A 7 -1.88 4.53 -12.41
C LEU A 7 -1.46 5.34 -11.18
N THR A 8 -0.78 6.48 -11.37
CA THR A 8 -0.28 7.33 -10.26
C THR A 8 -1.35 7.51 -9.18
N GLY A 9 -0.94 7.30 -7.93
CA GLY A 9 -1.82 7.44 -6.77
C GLY A 9 -2.73 6.24 -6.52
N LYS A 10 -2.93 5.29 -7.45
CA LYS A 10 -3.75 4.10 -7.18
C LYS A 10 -3.11 3.23 -6.09
N VAL A 11 -3.95 2.69 -5.20
CA VAL A 11 -3.55 1.89 -4.04
C VAL A 11 -4.27 0.55 -4.05
N CYS A 12 -3.56 -0.51 -3.65
CA CYS A 12 -4.12 -1.83 -3.43
C CYS A 12 -3.75 -2.33 -2.02
N PHE A 13 -4.59 -3.21 -1.47
CA PHE A 13 -4.29 -3.96 -0.26
C PHE A 13 -3.71 -5.31 -0.64
N VAL A 14 -2.58 -5.69 -0.02
CA VAL A 14 -1.91 -6.96 -0.28
C VAL A 14 -1.79 -7.72 1.03
N TYR A 15 -2.14 -9.00 0.99
CA TYR A 15 -2.03 -9.89 2.15
C TYR A 15 -0.58 -10.34 2.37
N ASP A 16 -0.16 -10.48 3.62
CA ASP A 16 1.20 -10.93 3.98
C ASP A 16 1.55 -12.31 3.40
N LYS A 17 0.55 -13.17 3.16
CA LYS A 17 0.72 -14.48 2.49
C LYS A 17 1.25 -14.35 1.05
N ILE A 18 1.00 -13.21 0.40
CA ILE A 18 1.41 -12.93 -0.99
C ILE A 18 2.71 -12.12 -0.99
N LEU A 19 2.82 -11.12 -0.11
CA LEU A 19 3.96 -10.21 -0.04
C LEU A 19 4.54 -10.17 1.38
N PRO A 20 5.40 -11.14 1.76
CA PRO A 20 5.88 -11.29 3.13
C PRO A 20 6.79 -10.15 3.58
N GLN A 21 6.93 -9.97 4.91
CA GLN A 21 7.68 -8.83 5.47
C GLN A 21 9.20 -9.02 5.53
N ILE A 22 9.67 -10.27 5.44
CA ILE A 22 11.08 -10.67 5.60
C ILE A 22 12.01 -10.24 4.45
N GLY A 23 11.48 -10.12 3.23
CA GLY A 23 12.26 -9.69 2.05
C GLY A 23 11.46 -9.95 0.78
N VAL A 24 11.19 -8.89 0.02
CA VAL A 24 10.39 -8.96 -1.22
C VAL A 24 10.95 -7.98 -2.23
N MET A 25 10.88 -8.36 -3.50
CA MET A 25 11.13 -7.43 -4.60
C MET A 25 9.84 -6.71 -4.92
N VAL A 26 9.93 -5.40 -5.12
CA VAL A 26 8.84 -4.60 -5.66
C VAL A 26 9.37 -3.75 -6.80
N ASN A 27 8.46 -3.36 -7.68
CA ASN A 27 8.78 -2.45 -8.76
C ASN A 27 9.17 -1.07 -8.20
N GLU A 28 10.16 -0.41 -8.81
CA GLU A 28 10.68 0.90 -8.41
C GLU A 28 9.65 2.04 -8.50
N HIS A 29 8.59 1.85 -9.28
CA HIS A 29 7.46 2.76 -9.42
C HIS A 29 6.33 2.48 -8.42
N VAL A 30 6.56 1.66 -7.38
CA VAL A 30 5.58 1.46 -6.29
C VAL A 30 6.14 1.79 -4.91
N TYR A 31 5.35 2.54 -4.15
CA TYR A 31 5.54 2.67 -2.71
C TYR A 31 4.88 1.52 -1.96
N ILE A 32 5.60 0.97 -0.98
CA ILE A 32 5.07 0.03 0.01
C ILE A 32 4.77 0.79 1.30
N PHE A 33 3.56 0.59 1.82
CA PHE A 33 3.19 1.05 3.16
C PHE A 33 2.94 -0.16 4.04
N ARG A 34 3.71 -0.30 5.12
CA ARG A 34 3.54 -1.36 6.14
C ARG A 34 3.19 -0.71 7.46
N GLY A 35 2.01 -1.03 7.97
CA GLY A 35 1.64 -0.69 9.34
C GLY A 35 2.55 -1.40 10.32
N LYS A 36 2.91 -0.74 11.41
CA LYS A 36 3.64 -1.39 12.50
C LYS A 36 2.72 -2.45 13.14
N PRO A 37 3.15 -3.72 13.21
CA PRO A 37 2.35 -4.79 13.79
C PRO A 37 1.88 -4.41 15.21
N ASN A 38 0.65 -4.81 15.56
CA ASN A 38 0.01 -4.55 16.85
C ASN A 38 -0.27 -3.07 17.20
N ILE A 39 0.01 -2.12 16.31
CA ILE A 39 -0.32 -0.70 16.52
C ILE A 39 -1.41 -0.26 15.53
N ILE A 40 -1.23 -0.58 14.25
CA ILE A 40 -2.17 -0.19 13.18
C ILE A 40 -2.56 -1.43 12.41
N HIS A 41 -3.87 -1.63 12.25
CA HIS A 41 -4.38 -2.65 11.34
C HIS A 41 -4.15 -2.20 9.89
N GLN A 42 -3.53 -3.07 9.07
CA GLN A 42 -3.16 -2.71 7.70
C GLN A 42 -4.38 -2.27 6.85
N SER A 43 -5.57 -2.82 7.12
CA SER A 43 -6.79 -2.40 6.37
C SER A 43 -7.18 -0.96 6.67
N TYR A 44 -6.98 -0.49 7.91
CA TYR A 44 -7.24 0.90 8.27
C TYR A 44 -6.37 1.85 7.44
N LEU A 45 -5.07 1.54 7.36
CA LEU A 45 -4.12 2.32 6.54
C LEU A 45 -4.54 2.35 5.06
N PHE A 46 -4.98 1.21 4.52
CA PHE A 46 -5.50 1.13 3.16
C PHE A 46 -6.75 2.01 2.96
N TYR A 47 -7.71 1.98 3.88
CA TYR A 47 -8.92 2.80 3.76
C TYR A 47 -8.61 4.30 3.83
N CYS A 48 -7.72 4.74 4.72
CA CYS A 48 -7.29 6.13 4.78
C CYS A 48 -6.68 6.61 3.46
N LEU A 49 -5.77 5.81 2.89
CA LEU A 49 -5.12 6.14 1.62
C LEU A 49 -6.13 6.15 0.45
N ASN A 50 -7.02 5.16 0.39
CA ASN A 50 -8.00 5.02 -0.69
C ASN A 50 -9.06 6.14 -0.67
N ILE A 51 -9.48 6.59 0.52
CA ILE A 51 -10.41 7.72 0.65
C ILE A 51 -9.76 9.00 0.14
N ALA A 52 -8.52 9.30 0.56
CA ALA A 52 -7.81 10.52 0.13
C ALA A 52 -7.68 10.63 -1.40
N ILE A 53 -7.56 9.51 -2.10
CA ILE A 53 -7.48 9.48 -3.57
C ILE A 53 -8.85 9.74 -4.22
N LYS A 54 -9.94 9.26 -3.63
CA LYS A 54 -11.30 9.46 -4.15
C LYS A 54 -11.85 10.88 -3.89
N SER A 55 -11.22 11.61 -2.97
CA SER A 55 -11.61 12.98 -2.61
C SER A 55 -10.96 14.06 -3.49
N ASN A 56 -10.10 13.69 -4.45
CA ASN A 56 -9.54 14.55 -5.50
C ASN A 56 -10.19 14.23 -6.85
#